data_AF-A0A3R9P3L6-F1
#
_entry.id   AF-A0A3R9P3L6-F1
#
_cell.length_a   1.000
_cell.length_b   1.000
_cell.length_c   1.000
_cell.angle_alpha   90.00
_cell.angle_beta   90.00
_cell.angle_gamma   90.00
#
_symmetry.space_group_name_H-M   'P 1'
#
loop_
_entity.id
_entity.type
_entity.pdbx_description
1 polymer ?
#
loop_
_entity_poly.entity_id
_entity_poly.type
_entity_poly.pdbx_seq_one_letter_code
_entity_poly.pdbx_strand_id
1 'polypeptide(L)'
;MCILATACGSQKQDLQEHRLREFVDVRSIESVEAHNYSGHHWLTAAELQDFKSRLGSMQYAPGGSGQVKSVDMGTTVFVLHTHGHAYQLIGRPTSQYLGVPNKLVTQTRDGLAAEDQQADALLLFKFARPTNLNNYRKGPSIPDLP
;
A
#
# COMPACT_ATOMS: atom_id res chain seq x y z
N MET A 1 -18.47 -47.93 -20.32
CA MET A 1 -18.34 -47.00 -19.17
C MET A 1 -17.42 -45.88 -19.60
N CYS A 2 -17.96 -44.69 -19.91
CA CYS A 2 -17.16 -43.51 -20.21
C CYS A 2 -17.09 -42.66 -18.94
N ILE A 3 -15.88 -42.44 -18.43
CA ILE A 3 -15.61 -41.56 -17.30
C ILE A 3 -15.65 -40.12 -17.85
N LEU A 4 -16.68 -39.37 -17.47
CA LEU A 4 -16.74 -37.92 -17.67
C LEU A 4 -15.65 -37.29 -16.79
N ALA A 5 -14.59 -36.82 -17.42
CA ALA A 5 -13.64 -35.92 -16.78
C ALA A 5 -14.35 -34.57 -16.55
N THR A 6 -14.78 -34.34 -15.32
CA THR A 6 -15.23 -33.03 -14.86
C THR A 6 -14.09 -32.04 -15.07
N ALA A 7 -14.25 -31.16 -16.05
CA ALA A 7 -13.38 -30.03 -16.27
C ALA A 7 -13.32 -29.22 -14.99
N CYS A 8 -12.15 -29.24 -14.35
CA CYS A 8 -11.81 -28.34 -13.26
C CYS A 8 -11.67 -26.94 -13.88
N GLY A 9 -12.80 -26.25 -13.99
CA GLY A 9 -12.85 -24.84 -14.34
C GLY A 9 -12.22 -24.04 -13.20
N SER A 10 -10.88 -23.98 -13.17
CA SER A 10 -10.19 -22.90 -12.47
C SER A 10 -10.66 -21.61 -13.11
N GLN A 11 -11.58 -20.93 -12.44
CA GLN A 11 -11.83 -19.51 -12.65
C GLN A 11 -10.47 -18.83 -12.47
N LYS A 12 -9.76 -18.62 -13.58
CA LYS A 12 -8.88 -17.46 -13.69
C LYS A 12 -9.84 -16.28 -13.55
N GLN A 13 -10.04 -15.83 -12.31
CA GLN A 13 -10.41 -14.44 -12.11
C GLN A 13 -9.40 -13.66 -12.94
N ASP A 14 -9.89 -12.99 -13.99
CA ASP A 14 -9.17 -11.85 -14.55
C ASP A 14 -8.88 -10.95 -13.36
N LEU A 15 -7.68 -11.07 -12.81
CA LEU A 15 -7.15 -10.17 -11.80
C LEU A 15 -7.04 -8.83 -12.53
N GLN A 16 -8.14 -8.08 -12.54
CA GLN A 16 -8.14 -6.70 -12.98
C GLN A 16 -7.01 -6.01 -12.19
N GLU A 17 -6.03 -5.47 -12.90
CA GLU A 17 -4.88 -4.80 -12.29
C GLU A 17 -5.32 -3.47 -11.69
N HIS A 18 -5.99 -3.53 -10.55
CA HIS A 18 -6.42 -2.33 -9.84
C HIS A 18 -5.22 -1.60 -9.26
N ARG A 19 -5.20 -0.28 -9.40
CA ARG A 19 -4.17 0.59 -8.83
C ARG A 19 -4.65 1.23 -7.55
N LEU A 20 -3.71 1.55 -6.64
CA LEU A 20 -4.04 2.20 -5.38
C LEU A 20 -4.83 3.50 -5.56
N ARG A 21 -4.56 4.27 -6.62
CA ARG A 21 -5.29 5.51 -6.94
C ARG A 21 -6.78 5.32 -7.29
N GLU A 22 -7.23 4.10 -7.54
CA GLU A 22 -8.66 3.77 -7.73
C GLU A 22 -9.38 3.62 -6.39
N PHE A 23 -8.64 3.29 -5.33
CA PHE A 23 -9.17 3.10 -3.99
C PHE A 23 -8.97 4.33 -3.11
N VAL A 24 -7.88 5.08 -3.34
CA VAL A 24 -7.41 6.19 -2.50
C VAL A 24 -7.19 7.43 -3.36
N ASP A 25 -7.72 8.58 -2.93
CA ASP A 25 -7.36 9.85 -3.53
C ASP A 25 -5.92 10.25 -3.15
N VAL A 26 -4.94 9.80 -3.95
CA VAL A 26 -3.53 10.14 -3.71
C VAL A 26 -3.23 11.64 -3.81
N ARG A 27 -4.12 12.44 -4.43
CA ARG A 27 -3.93 13.89 -4.52
C ARG A 27 -4.26 14.58 -3.20
N SER A 28 -5.18 14.01 -2.40
CA SER A 28 -5.60 14.55 -1.10
C SER A 28 -4.54 14.40 0.01
N ILE A 29 -3.47 13.62 -0.21
CA ILE A 29 -2.38 13.46 0.76
C ILE A 29 -1.66 14.80 0.92
N GLU A 30 -1.77 15.45 2.05
CA GLU A 30 -1.23 16.79 2.30
C GLU A 30 0.27 16.73 2.65
N SER A 31 0.65 15.78 3.49
CA SER A 31 2.02 15.56 3.93
C SER A 31 2.26 14.08 4.24
N VAL A 32 3.54 13.70 4.29
CA VAL A 32 3.96 12.34 4.63
C VAL A 32 5.14 12.40 5.58
N GLU A 33 5.04 11.67 6.67
CA GLU A 33 6.18 11.36 7.55
C GLU A 33 6.77 10.03 7.12
N ALA A 34 8.09 9.93 7.07
CA ALA A 34 8.81 8.69 6.85
C ALA A 34 9.58 8.30 8.11
N HIS A 35 9.29 7.12 8.63
CA HIS A 35 10.04 6.47 9.71
C HIS A 35 10.78 5.29 9.09
N ASN A 36 12.08 5.43 8.86
CA ASN A 36 12.90 4.39 8.28
C ASN A 36 14.30 4.41 8.91
N TYR A 37 15.25 3.63 8.37
CA TYR A 37 16.61 3.58 8.90
C TYR A 37 17.38 4.90 8.84
N SER A 38 16.91 5.87 8.04
CA SER A 38 17.48 7.21 7.97
C SER A 38 16.93 8.14 9.05
N GLY A 39 15.98 7.67 9.86
CA GLY A 39 15.34 8.43 10.94
C GLY A 39 13.88 8.78 10.65
N HIS A 40 13.38 9.79 11.37
CA HIS A 40 12.00 10.28 11.30
C HIS A 40 11.99 11.70 10.76
N HIS A 41 11.33 11.91 9.62
CA HIS A 41 11.30 13.20 8.94
C HIS A 41 10.04 13.36 8.08
N TRP A 42 9.68 14.60 7.81
CA TRP A 42 8.69 14.93 6.78
C TRP A 42 9.30 14.72 5.40
N LEU A 43 8.52 14.32 4.40
CA LEU A 43 8.97 14.39 3.01
C LEU A 43 9.11 15.84 2.55
N THR A 44 10.17 16.14 1.81
CA THR A 44 10.24 17.41 1.05
C THR A 44 9.12 17.47 0.01
N ALA A 45 8.81 18.66 -0.51
CA ALA A 45 7.81 18.81 -1.58
C ALA A 45 8.14 17.93 -2.82
N ALA A 46 9.42 17.82 -3.19
CA ALA A 46 9.85 16.98 -4.30
C ALA A 46 9.69 15.48 -3.99
N GLU A 47 10.08 15.04 -2.78
CA GLU A 47 9.87 13.66 -2.34
C GLU A 47 8.39 13.31 -2.23
N LEU A 48 7.55 14.23 -1.76
CA LEU A 48 6.11 14.02 -1.67
C LEU A 48 5.48 13.82 -3.06
N GLN A 49 5.89 14.59 -4.07
CA GLN A 49 5.39 14.42 -5.43
C GLN A 49 5.84 13.08 -6.05
N ASP A 50 7.11 12.69 -5.88
CA ASP A 50 7.60 11.37 -6.31
C ASP A 50 6.87 10.24 -5.58
N PHE A 51 6.69 10.37 -4.27
CA PHE A 51 5.97 9.41 -3.44
C PHE A 51 4.52 9.25 -3.91
N LYS A 52 3.75 10.33 -4.09
CA LYS A 52 2.37 10.29 -4.60
C LYS A 52 2.27 9.60 -5.96
N SER A 53 3.20 9.89 -6.86
CA SER A 53 3.24 9.30 -8.21
C SER A 53 3.46 7.79 -8.15
N ARG A 54 4.40 7.33 -7.32
CA ARG A 54 4.70 5.91 -7.12
C ARG A 54 3.57 5.19 -6.40
N LEU A 55 3.06 5.78 -5.32
CA LEU A 55 1.98 5.25 -4.50
C LEU A 55 0.72 5.02 -5.35
N GLY A 56 0.29 6.01 -6.14
CA GLY A 56 -0.86 5.88 -7.03
C GLY A 56 -0.68 4.86 -8.17
N SER A 57 0.56 4.44 -8.46
CA SER A 57 0.87 3.45 -9.49
C SER A 57 1.01 2.02 -8.95
N MET A 58 0.90 1.81 -7.63
CA MET A 58 0.99 0.49 -7.03
C MET A 58 -0.21 -0.38 -7.40
N GLN A 59 0.03 -1.65 -7.66
CA GLN A 59 -0.99 -2.64 -8.03
C GLN A 59 -1.52 -3.35 -6.79
N TYR A 60 -2.83 -3.54 -6.71
CA TYR A 60 -3.48 -4.32 -5.66
C TYR A 60 -3.12 -5.81 -5.80
N ALA A 61 -2.77 -6.43 -4.68
CA ALA A 61 -2.51 -7.86 -4.56
C ALA A 61 -3.54 -8.47 -3.60
N PRO A 62 -4.60 -9.13 -4.11
CA PRO A 62 -5.69 -9.65 -3.29
C PRO A 62 -5.25 -10.76 -2.34
N GLY A 63 -5.99 -10.92 -1.24
CA GLY A 63 -5.65 -11.83 -0.14
C GLY A 63 -4.58 -11.24 0.79
N GLY A 64 -4.47 -9.90 0.81
CA GLY A 64 -3.40 -9.16 1.44
C GLY A 64 -3.27 -9.44 2.93
N SER A 65 -4.37 -9.60 3.64
CA SER A 65 -4.36 -9.87 5.09
C SER A 65 -3.63 -11.17 5.47
N GLY A 66 -3.79 -12.23 4.69
CA GLY A 66 -3.05 -13.50 4.85
C GLY A 66 -1.62 -13.41 4.32
N GLN A 67 -1.43 -12.72 3.19
CA GLN A 67 -0.11 -12.54 2.58
C GLN A 67 0.82 -11.66 3.42
N VAL A 68 0.31 -10.62 4.10
CA VAL A 68 1.07 -9.75 5.00
C VAL A 68 1.71 -10.53 6.16
N LYS A 69 1.12 -11.65 6.59
CA LYS A 69 1.75 -12.54 7.57
C LYS A 69 2.90 -13.37 6.99
N SER A 70 2.86 -13.64 5.69
CA SER A 70 3.88 -14.43 4.96
C SER A 70 4.98 -13.58 4.33
N VAL A 71 4.67 -12.31 4.02
CA VAL A 71 5.60 -11.32 3.52
C VAL A 71 6.14 -10.58 4.73
N ASP A 72 7.43 -10.67 4.99
CA ASP A 72 8.05 -9.89 6.05
C ASP A 72 7.80 -8.39 5.83
N MET A 73 6.90 -7.79 6.61
CA MET A 73 6.59 -6.36 6.61
C MET A 73 7.30 -5.65 7.77
N GLY A 74 7.53 -4.35 7.65
CA GLY A 74 8.02 -3.48 8.74
C GLY A 74 9.52 -3.15 8.71
N THR A 75 9.92 -2.11 9.46
CA THR A 75 11.16 -1.29 9.41
C THR A 75 11.06 -0.01 8.59
N THR A 76 10.04 0.13 7.74
CA THR A 76 9.68 1.41 7.12
C THR A 76 8.20 1.69 7.29
N VAL A 77 7.86 2.83 7.88
CA VAL A 77 6.49 3.32 8.06
C VAL A 77 6.35 4.67 7.37
N PHE A 78 5.28 4.84 6.59
CA PHE A 78 4.87 6.14 6.08
C PHE A 78 3.57 6.56 6.76
N VAL A 79 3.55 7.73 7.40
CA VAL A 79 2.33 8.31 7.96
C VAL A 79 1.79 9.32 6.96
N LEU A 80 0.68 8.96 6.32
CA LEU A 80 -0.05 9.81 5.40
C LEU A 80 -0.99 10.73 6.18
N HIS A 81 -0.92 12.03 5.96
CA HIS A 81 -1.89 12.99 6.47
C HIS A 81 -2.81 13.45 5.35
N THR A 82 -4.13 13.30 5.55
CA THR A 82 -5.16 13.69 4.58
C THR A 82 -6.40 14.17 5.32
N HIS A 83 -6.88 15.39 5.06
CA HIS A 83 -8.15 15.90 5.59
C HIS A 83 -8.34 15.69 7.11
N GLY A 84 -7.30 15.93 7.90
CA GLY A 84 -7.34 15.76 9.37
C GLY A 84 -7.25 14.31 9.86
N HIS A 85 -7.00 13.35 8.98
CA HIS A 85 -6.77 11.94 9.32
C HIS A 85 -5.34 11.51 9.02
N ALA A 86 -4.81 10.60 9.85
CA ALA A 86 -3.51 9.99 9.68
C ALA A 86 -3.62 8.49 9.43
N TYR A 87 -2.93 7.99 8.40
CA TYR A 87 -2.92 6.57 8.02
C TYR A 87 -1.50 6.06 7.89
N GLN A 88 -1.22 4.91 8.48
CA GLN A 88 0.10 4.29 8.42
C GLN A 88 0.17 3.28 7.29
N LEU A 89 1.14 3.45 6.40
CA LEU A 89 1.54 2.44 5.44
C LEU A 89 2.78 1.74 5.97
N ILE A 90 2.80 0.41 5.91
CA ILE A 90 3.90 -0.38 6.46
C ILE A 90 4.59 -1.20 5.39
N GLY A 91 5.91 -1.19 5.38
CA GLY A 91 6.70 -1.90 4.39
C GLY A 91 8.08 -2.27 4.91
N ARG A 92 8.78 -3.06 4.10
CA ARG A 92 10.21 -3.34 4.27
C ARG A 92 11.02 -2.47 3.31
N PRO A 93 12.25 -2.08 3.65
CA PRO A 93 12.94 -0.99 2.96
C PRO A 93 13.30 -1.34 1.52
N THR A 94 13.58 -2.60 1.24
CA THR A 94 13.88 -3.11 -0.10
C THR A 94 12.75 -3.98 -0.67
N SER A 95 11.60 -4.02 0.01
CA SER A 95 10.43 -4.77 -0.45
C SER A 95 9.75 -4.05 -1.60
N GLN A 96 9.16 -4.83 -2.50
CA GLN A 96 8.26 -4.32 -3.52
C GLN A 96 6.83 -4.16 -3.02
N TYR A 97 6.55 -4.45 -1.74
CA TYR A 97 5.21 -4.47 -1.18
C TYR A 97 5.03 -3.45 -0.06
N LEU A 98 3.80 -2.93 0.05
CA LEU A 98 3.36 -2.03 1.09
C LEU A 98 1.98 -2.48 1.58
N GLY A 99 1.84 -2.62 2.90
CA GLY A 99 0.56 -2.81 3.56
C GLY A 99 -0.15 -1.46 3.70
N VAL A 100 -1.38 -1.40 3.19
CA VAL A 100 -2.24 -0.22 3.21
C VAL A 100 -3.50 -0.54 4.02
N PRO A 101 -3.82 0.20 5.07
CA PRO A 101 -5.00 -0.08 5.88
C PRO A 101 -6.28 0.18 5.07
N ASN A 102 -7.23 -0.74 5.11
CA ASN A 102 -8.47 -0.64 4.33
C ASN A 102 -9.28 0.62 4.68
N LYS A 103 -9.17 1.13 5.90
CA LYS A 103 -9.73 2.44 6.30
C LYS A 103 -9.24 3.64 5.48
N LEU A 104 -8.15 3.51 4.70
CA LEU A 104 -7.68 4.54 3.76
C LEU A 104 -8.47 4.54 2.43
N VAL A 105 -9.21 3.48 2.12
CA VAL A 105 -10.01 3.38 0.90
C VAL A 105 -11.18 4.36 0.97
N THR A 106 -11.17 5.36 0.08
CA THR A 106 -12.08 6.51 0.07
C THR A 106 -12.96 6.60 -1.19
N GLN A 107 -12.68 5.80 -2.22
CA GLN A 107 -13.33 5.91 -3.54
C GLN A 107 -14.17 4.67 -3.88
N THR A 108 -13.65 3.75 -4.71
CA THR A 108 -14.35 2.49 -5.04
C THR A 108 -13.86 1.36 -4.15
N ARG A 109 -14.77 0.43 -3.81
CA ARG A 109 -14.44 -0.87 -3.20
C ARG A 109 -14.64 -2.03 -4.18
N ASP A 110 -15.21 -1.74 -5.35
CA ASP A 110 -15.42 -2.71 -6.42
C ASP A 110 -14.04 -3.14 -6.93
N GLY A 111 -13.73 -4.44 -6.78
CA GLY A 111 -12.42 -5.00 -7.11
C GLY A 111 -11.62 -5.50 -5.90
N LEU A 112 -12.02 -5.17 -4.66
CA LEU A 112 -11.43 -5.79 -3.46
C LEU A 112 -11.95 -7.22 -3.27
N ALA A 113 -11.04 -8.15 -2.98
CA ALA A 113 -11.39 -9.51 -2.62
C ALA A 113 -12.24 -9.56 -1.34
N ALA A 114 -13.10 -10.55 -1.20
CA ALA A 114 -14.08 -10.62 -0.10
C ALA A 114 -13.42 -10.60 1.28
N GLU A 115 -12.28 -11.27 1.43
CA GLU A 115 -11.48 -11.27 2.66
C GLU A 115 -10.86 -9.91 3.00
N ASP A 116 -10.63 -9.06 2.00
CA ASP A 116 -9.99 -7.77 2.12
C ASP A 116 -11.01 -6.62 2.30
N GLN A 117 -12.31 -6.91 2.27
CA GLN A 117 -13.37 -5.92 2.52
C GLN A 117 -13.57 -5.61 4.01
N GLN A 118 -12.93 -6.35 4.92
CA GLN A 118 -13.02 -6.11 6.37
C GLN A 118 -12.35 -4.79 6.75
N ALA A 119 -12.98 -3.99 7.62
CA ALA A 119 -12.55 -2.63 7.93
C ALA A 119 -11.13 -2.54 8.52
N ASP A 120 -10.74 -3.54 9.32
CA ASP A 120 -9.42 -3.61 9.97
C ASP A 120 -8.36 -4.35 9.12
N ALA A 121 -8.71 -4.76 7.90
CA ALA A 121 -7.77 -5.45 7.02
C ALA A 121 -6.63 -4.53 6.56
N LEU A 122 -5.45 -5.12 6.38
CA LEU A 122 -4.34 -4.53 5.64
C LEU A 122 -4.37 -5.07 4.21
N LEU A 123 -4.64 -4.18 3.26
CA LEU A 123 -4.56 -4.44 1.83
C LEU A 123 -3.11 -4.46 1.39
N LEU A 124 -2.72 -5.43 0.57
CA LEU A 124 -1.37 -5.53 0.06
C LEU A 124 -1.30 -4.85 -1.31
N PHE A 125 -0.38 -3.91 -1.46
CA PHE A 125 -0.09 -3.25 -2.73
C PHE A 125 1.36 -3.48 -3.13
N LYS A 126 1.60 -3.61 -4.43
CA LYS A 126 2.89 -3.96 -5.02
C LYS A 126 3.38 -2.87 -5.97
N PHE A 127 4.63 -2.45 -5.81
CA PHE A 127 5.32 -1.63 -6.80
C PHE A 127 5.66 -2.45 -8.04
N ALA A 128 5.57 -1.84 -9.23
CA ALA A 128 5.93 -2.49 -10.49
C ALA A 128 7.39 -2.97 -10.54
N ARG A 129 8.28 -2.39 -9.73
CA ARG A 129 9.69 -2.76 -9.59
C ARG A 129 10.11 -2.65 -8.12
N PRO A 130 11.14 -3.41 -7.68
CA PRO A 130 11.74 -3.23 -6.36
C PRO A 130 12.05 -1.74 -6.11
N THR A 131 11.52 -1.21 -5.02
CA THR A 131 11.66 0.20 -4.66
C THR A 131 12.35 0.28 -3.32
N ASN A 132 13.41 1.09 -3.22
CA ASN A 132 14.07 1.33 -1.96
C ASN A 132 13.32 2.42 -1.19
N LEU A 133 12.50 2.02 -0.20
CA LEU A 133 11.72 2.91 0.64
C LEU A 133 12.59 3.77 1.57
N ASN A 134 13.89 3.49 1.72
CA ASN A 134 14.83 4.38 2.41
C ASN A 134 15.26 5.58 1.56
N ASN A 135 14.86 5.67 0.29
CA ASN A 135 15.24 6.80 -0.56
C ASN A 135 14.57 8.12 -0.16
N TYR A 136 13.48 8.05 0.60
CA TYR A 136 12.85 9.18 1.24
C TYR A 136 13.58 9.47 2.55
N ARG A 137 14.49 10.45 2.52
CA ARG A 137 15.47 10.71 3.61
C ARG A 137 15.86 12.17 3.77
N LYS A 138 15.35 13.07 2.92
CA LYS A 138 15.92 14.41 2.75
C LYS A 138 15.06 15.54 3.29
N GLY A 139 13.90 15.25 3.84
CA GLY A 139 13.07 16.32 4.39
C GLY A 139 13.37 16.66 5.84
N PRO A 140 12.72 17.71 6.36
CA PRO A 140 13.05 18.25 7.67
C PRO A 140 12.75 17.22 8.75
N SER A 141 13.66 17.11 9.71
CA SER A 141 13.42 16.32 10.93
C SER A 141 12.15 16.78 11.60
N ILE A 142 11.36 15.83 12.06
CA ILE A 142 10.16 16.13 12.85
C ILE A 142 10.66 16.49 14.24
N PRO A 143 10.35 17.70 14.75
CA PRO A 143 10.73 18.06 16.10
C PRO A 143 10.07 17.07 17.07
N ASP A 144 10.86 16.56 18.02
CA ASP A 144 10.31 15.80 19.13
C ASP A 144 9.28 16.69 19.82
N LEU A 145 8.01 16.30 19.77
CA LEU A 145 6.97 16.97 20.55
C LEU A 145 7.30 16.76 22.04
N PRO A 146 7.24 17.82 22.86
CA PRO A 146 7.57 17.74 24.29
C PRO A 146 6.62 16.83 25.07
#